data_AF-A0A6U3YKM1-F1
#
_entry.id   AF-A0A6U3YKM1-F1
#
_cell.length_a   1.000
_cell.length_b   1.000
_cell.length_c   1.000
_cell.angle_alpha   90.00
_cell.angle_beta   90.00
_cell.angle_gamma   90.00
#
_symmetry.space_group_name_H-M   'P 1'
#
loop_
_entity.id
_entity.type
_entity.pdbx_description
1 polymer ?
#
loop_
_entity_poly.entity_id
_entity_poly.type
_entity_poly.pdbx_seq_one_letter_code
_entity_poly.pdbx_strand_id
1 'polypeptide(L)'
;EMAVSVGLRKAGLKLEGIQQGPFLAVGEAMEVIPRTLSQNCGVSVIRTVTQLRAKHAAAYEEAEKTGGEDAFPKCNWGIDGTTGKLVDMEEFGIWEPFSVKIQTIKTAVESACMILRIDDIVSGSKKRGH
;
A
#
# COMPACT_ATOMS: atom_id res chain seq x y z
N GLU A 1 -5.56 0.04 1.24
CA GLU A 1 -4.17 0.15 0.72
C GLU A 1 -3.59 1.55 0.90
N MET A 2 -4.27 2.62 0.43
CA MET A 2 -3.74 3.98 0.60
C MET A 2 -3.52 4.36 2.08
N ALA A 3 -4.42 3.97 2.98
CA ALA A 3 -4.24 4.19 4.41
C ALA A 3 -2.92 3.60 4.92
N VAL A 4 -2.63 2.35 4.56
CA VAL A 4 -1.38 1.66 4.93
C VAL A 4 -0.16 2.35 4.32
N SER A 5 -0.24 2.79 3.06
CA SER A 5 0.82 3.55 2.41
C SER A 5 1.20 4.82 3.18
N VAL A 6 0.19 5.64 3.53
CA VAL A 6 0.39 6.87 4.29
C VAL A 6 0.92 6.58 5.70
N GLY A 7 0.36 5.57 6.37
CA GLY A 7 0.81 5.14 7.69
C GLY A 7 2.27 4.68 7.72
N LEU A 8 2.67 3.82 6.76
CA LEU A 8 4.05 3.37 6.63
C LEU A 8 5.01 4.51 6.30
N ARG A 9 4.60 5.44 5.44
CA ARG A 9 5.40 6.64 5.14
C ARG A 9 5.59 7.50 6.38
N LYS A 10 4.53 7.77 7.16
CA LYS A 10 4.62 8.51 8.42
C LYS A 10 5.54 7.80 9.42
N ALA A 11 5.36 6.50 9.62
CA ALA A 11 6.22 5.71 10.49
C ALA A 11 7.69 5.74 10.04
N GLY A 12 7.96 5.57 8.74
CA GLY A 12 9.31 5.64 8.18
C GLY A 12 9.98 7.01 8.35
N LEU A 13 9.21 8.10 8.28
CA LEU A 13 9.74 9.45 8.54
C LEU A 13 10.12 9.70 10.00
N LYS A 14 9.57 8.92 10.95
CA LYS A 14 9.97 8.95 12.37
C LYS A 14 11.23 8.11 12.65
N LEU A 15 11.61 7.22 11.74
CA LEU A 15 12.80 6.39 11.87
C LEU A 15 14.04 7.15 11.39
N GLU A 16 15.14 6.99 12.11
CA GLU A 16 16.45 7.51 11.73
C GLU A 16 17.34 6.40 11.13
N GLY A 17 18.19 6.77 10.18
CA GLY A 17 19.18 5.87 9.57
C GLY A 17 18.64 4.97 8.47
N ILE A 18 19.35 3.85 8.23
CA ILE A 18 19.17 2.98 7.04
C ILE A 18 17.79 2.32 7.00
N GLN A 19 17.14 2.14 8.16
CA GLN A 19 15.82 1.51 8.25
C GLN A 19 14.69 2.35 7.65
N GLN A 20 14.88 3.66 7.48
CA GLN A 20 13.87 4.53 6.87
C GLN A 20 13.56 4.14 5.42
N GLY A 21 14.59 3.83 4.63
CA GLY A 21 14.45 3.53 3.19
C GLY A 21 13.45 2.40 2.89
N PRO A 22 13.60 1.22 3.52
CA PRO A 22 12.66 0.12 3.38
C PRO A 22 11.21 0.47 3.72
N PHE A 23 10.96 1.24 4.79
CA PHE A 23 9.60 1.65 5.17
C PHE A 23 8.95 2.53 4.11
N LEU A 24 9.70 3.50 3.58
CA LEU A 24 9.22 4.36 2.50
C LEU A 24 8.94 3.57 1.22
N ALA A 25 9.82 2.62 0.87
CA ALA A 25 9.67 1.77 -0.31
C ALA A 25 8.43 0.87 -0.22
N VAL A 26 8.17 0.24 0.93
CA VAL A 26 6.96 -0.57 1.13
C VAL A 26 5.71 0.30 1.10
N GLY A 27 5.76 1.49 1.73
CA GLY A 27 4.67 2.46 1.67
C GLY A 27 4.32 2.84 0.22
N GLU A 28 5.33 3.12 -0.61
CA GLU A 28 5.12 3.41 -2.03
C GLU A 28 4.59 2.19 -2.81
N ALA A 29 5.10 0.99 -2.54
CA ALA A 29 4.65 -0.25 -3.16
C ALA A 29 3.15 -0.53 -2.91
N MET A 30 2.62 -0.18 -1.74
CA MET A 30 1.19 -0.31 -1.44
C MET A 30 0.30 0.52 -2.36
N GLU A 31 0.81 1.59 -2.98
CA GLU A 31 0.04 2.39 -3.91
C GLU A 31 -0.16 1.71 -5.28
N VAL A 32 0.51 0.60 -5.55
CA VAL A 32 0.33 -0.13 -6.82
C VAL A 32 -1.12 -0.54 -7.03
N ILE A 33 -1.83 -0.95 -5.96
CA ILE A 33 -3.23 -1.40 -6.04
C ILE A 33 -4.16 -0.26 -6.50
N PRO A 34 -4.21 0.91 -5.84
CA PRO A 34 -5.03 2.03 -6.32
C PRO A 34 -4.55 2.61 -7.67
N ARG A 35 -3.25 2.52 -7.98
CA ARG A 35 -2.71 2.92 -9.29
C ARG A 35 -3.23 2.02 -10.41
N THR A 36 -3.14 0.70 -10.23
CA THR A 36 -3.65 -0.28 -11.19
C THR A 36 -5.15 -0.15 -11.36
N LEU A 37 -5.92 0.05 -10.28
CA LEU A 37 -7.35 0.30 -10.37
C LEU A 37 -7.67 1.56 -11.17
N SER A 38 -6.97 2.68 -10.88
CA SER A 38 -7.13 3.93 -11.64
C SER A 38 -6.81 3.76 -13.13
N GLN A 39 -5.74 3.01 -13.44
CA GLN A 39 -5.34 2.72 -14.80
C GLN A 39 -6.41 1.89 -15.53
N ASN A 40 -6.95 0.86 -14.89
CA ASN A 40 -7.99 0.00 -15.46
C ASN A 40 -9.31 0.77 -15.69
N CYS A 41 -9.59 1.80 -14.89
CA CYS A 41 -10.74 2.68 -15.08
C CYS A 41 -10.54 3.74 -16.19
N GLY A 42 -9.34 3.83 -16.78
CA GLY A 42 -9.02 4.83 -17.82
C GLY A 42 -8.93 6.28 -17.32
N VAL A 43 -8.78 6.49 -16.00
CA VAL A 43 -8.65 7.84 -15.42
C VAL A 43 -7.17 8.23 -15.26
N SER A 44 -6.92 9.52 -15.02
CA SER A 44 -5.57 10.02 -14.75
C SER A 44 -5.03 9.45 -13.45
N VAL A 45 -4.15 8.44 -13.55
CA VAL A 45 -3.54 7.74 -12.41
C VAL A 45 -2.88 8.72 -11.44
N ILE A 46 -2.09 9.67 -11.96
CA ILE A 46 -1.38 10.66 -11.13
C ILE A 46 -2.38 11.51 -10.35
N ARG A 47 -3.40 12.06 -11.02
CA ARG A 47 -4.38 12.93 -10.38
C ARG A 47 -5.18 12.17 -9.32
N THR A 48 -5.72 11.00 -9.68
CA THR A 48 -6.58 10.20 -8.80
C THR A 48 -5.82 9.73 -7.55
N VAL A 49 -4.61 9.21 -7.73
CA VAL A 49 -3.79 8.70 -6.62
C VAL A 49 -3.31 9.84 -5.72
N THR A 50 -2.91 10.99 -6.28
CA THR A 50 -2.54 12.17 -5.49
C THR A 50 -3.72 12.69 -4.67
N GLN A 51 -4.91 12.78 -5.26
CA GLN A 51 -6.11 13.19 -4.53
C GLN A 51 -6.51 12.19 -3.44
N LEU A 52 -6.42 10.88 -3.73
CA LEU A 52 -6.64 9.82 -2.75
C LEU A 52 -5.66 9.95 -1.58
N ARG A 53 -4.37 10.11 -1.87
CA ARG A 53 -3.32 10.27 -0.86
C ARG A 53 -3.57 11.49 0.01
N ALA A 54 -3.98 12.62 -0.57
CA ALA A 54 -4.29 13.84 0.18
C ALA A 54 -5.41 13.62 1.20
N LYS A 55 -6.49 12.92 0.83
CA LYS A 55 -7.59 12.59 1.76
C LYS A 55 -7.14 11.70 2.91
N HIS A 56 -6.33 10.67 2.60
CA HIS A 56 -5.79 9.77 3.62
C HIS A 56 -4.79 10.49 4.55
N ALA A 57 -3.92 11.35 4.02
CA ALA A 57 -2.99 12.16 4.80
C ALA A 57 -3.71 13.11 5.78
N ALA A 58 -4.73 13.82 5.30
CA ALA A 58 -5.52 14.72 6.14
C ALA A 58 -6.20 13.97 7.29
N ALA A 59 -6.76 12.78 7.04
CA ALA A 59 -7.38 11.97 8.08
C ALA A 59 -6.38 11.49 9.15
N TYR A 60 -5.15 11.14 8.75
CA TYR A 60 -4.08 10.82 9.69
C TYR A 60 -3.68 12.03 10.55
N GLU A 61 -3.59 13.23 9.97
CA GLU A 61 -3.29 14.45 10.71
C GLU A 61 -4.40 14.82 11.70
N GLU A 62 -5.66 14.60 11.32
CA GLU A 62 -6.81 14.81 12.21
C GLU A 62 -6.79 13.81 13.37
N ALA A 63 -6.56 12.53 13.10
CA ALA A 63 -6.47 11.48 14.12
C ALA A 63 -5.39 11.77 15.16
N GLU A 64 -4.19 12.19 14.71
CA GLU A 64 -3.08 12.57 15.60
C GLU A 64 -3.45 13.74 16.53
N LYS A 65 -4.26 14.70 16.05
CA LYS A 65 -4.72 15.85 16.85
C LYS A 65 -5.76 15.45 17.89
N THR A 66 -6.68 14.54 17.56
CA THR A 66 -7.84 14.21 18.41
C THR A 66 -7.62 13.02 19.34
N GLY A 67 -6.78 12.06 18.95
CA GLY A 67 -6.62 10.79 19.64
C GLY A 67 -5.18 10.45 20.06
N GLY A 68 -4.22 11.34 19.83
CA GLY A 68 -2.80 11.10 20.13
C GLY A 68 -2.09 10.28 19.04
N GLU A 69 -0.83 9.95 19.31
CA GLU A 69 0.09 9.40 18.30
C GLU A 69 -0.29 8.00 17.79
N ASP A 70 -1.02 7.23 18.59
CA ASP A 70 -1.48 5.87 18.26
C ASP A 70 -2.90 5.83 17.66
N ALA A 71 -3.51 6.99 17.40
CA ALA A 71 -4.86 7.06 16.86
C ALA A 71 -4.91 6.55 15.41
N PHE A 72 -5.78 5.58 15.16
CA PHE A 72 -6.04 5.09 13.81
C PHE A 72 -7.02 6.02 13.08
N PRO A 73 -6.69 6.50 11.87
CA PRO A 73 -7.56 7.43 11.15
C PRO A 73 -8.83 6.75 10.68
N LYS A 74 -9.96 7.46 10.82
CA LYS A 74 -11.20 7.08 10.14
C LYS A 74 -11.18 7.66 8.73
N CYS A 75 -10.77 6.85 7.75
CA CYS A 75 -10.75 7.25 6.34
C CYS A 75 -11.13 6.09 5.42
N ASN A 76 -12.35 6.15 4.88
CA ASN A 76 -12.91 5.12 4.01
C ASN A 76 -12.88 5.52 2.53
N TRP A 77 -12.14 6.58 2.17
CA TRP A 77 -12.01 7.00 0.78
C TRP A 77 -11.30 5.94 -0.05
N GLY A 78 -11.90 5.59 -1.18
CA GLY A 78 -11.34 4.69 -2.17
C GLY A 78 -11.67 5.14 -3.60
N ILE A 79 -11.37 4.29 -4.58
CA ILE A 79 -11.66 4.53 -5.99
C ILE A 79 -12.79 3.60 -6.42
N ASP A 80 -13.85 4.16 -6.99
CA ASP A 80 -14.90 3.39 -7.65
C ASP A 80 -14.30 2.73 -8.91
N GLY A 81 -14.30 1.39 -8.95
CA GLY A 81 -13.77 0.61 -10.07
C GLY A 81 -14.57 0.72 -11.37
N THR A 82 -15.75 1.34 -11.37
CA THR A 82 -16.59 1.54 -12.56
C THR A 82 -16.36 2.92 -13.16
N THR A 83 -16.35 3.97 -12.32
CA THR A 83 -16.25 5.36 -12.78
C THR A 83 -14.85 5.95 -12.64
N GLY A 84 -13.95 5.31 -11.89
CA GLY A 84 -12.61 5.81 -11.56
C GLY A 84 -12.61 7.03 -10.64
N LYS A 85 -13.77 7.41 -10.07
CA LYS A 85 -13.90 8.55 -9.16
C LYS A 85 -13.58 8.15 -7.72
N LEU A 86 -13.20 9.15 -6.93
CA LEU A 86 -13.04 9.01 -5.49
C LEU A 86 -14.39 8.98 -4.81
N VAL A 87 -14.66 7.93 -4.05
CA VAL A 87 -15.91 7.73 -3.30
C VAL A 87 -15.60 7.31 -1.86
N ASP A 88 -16.53 7.61 -0.95
CA ASP A 88 -16.49 7.02 0.38
C ASP A 88 -17.00 5.58 0.30
N MET A 89 -16.15 4.61 0.67
CA MET A 89 -16.47 3.18 0.56
C MET A 89 -17.50 2.72 1.59
N GLU A 90 -17.66 3.45 2.71
CA GLU A 90 -18.71 3.19 3.70
C GLU A 90 -20.08 3.50 3.10
N GLU A 91 -20.23 4.68 2.49
CA GLU A 91 -21.46 5.09 1.82
C GLU A 91 -21.73 4.29 0.54
N PHE A 92 -20.67 3.92 -0.19
CA PHE A 92 -20.77 3.11 -1.40
C PHE A 92 -21.08 1.63 -1.10
N GLY A 93 -20.93 1.20 0.15
CA GLY A 93 -21.26 -0.15 0.60
C GLY A 93 -20.25 -1.22 0.18
N ILE A 94 -19.01 -0.83 -0.14
CA ILE A 94 -17.95 -1.78 -0.50
C ILE A 94 -17.02 -2.00 0.68
N TRP A 95 -17.05 -3.22 1.20
CA TRP A 95 -16.20 -3.67 2.29
C TRP A 95 -15.50 -4.97 1.95
N GLU A 96 -14.26 -5.09 2.42
CA GLU A 96 -13.49 -6.32 2.31
C GLU A 96 -13.20 -6.87 3.71
N PRO A 97 -13.22 -8.20 3.91
CA PRO A 97 -12.90 -8.78 5.20
C PRO A 97 -11.48 -8.41 5.65
N PHE A 98 -11.37 -7.92 6.88
CA PHE A 98 -10.08 -7.53 7.47
C PHE A 98 -9.05 -8.67 7.47
N SER A 99 -9.51 -9.90 7.74
CA SER A 99 -8.67 -11.11 7.72
C SER A 99 -8.03 -11.35 6.37
N VAL A 100 -8.76 -11.11 5.27
CA VAL A 100 -8.25 -11.27 3.90
C VAL A 100 -7.17 -10.23 3.63
N LYS A 101 -7.39 -8.96 3.97
CA LYS A 101 -6.38 -7.90 3.77
C LYS A 101 -5.10 -8.16 4.56
N ILE A 102 -5.22 -8.58 5.82
CA ILE A 102 -4.05 -8.98 6.62
C ILE A 102 -3.30 -10.10 5.93
N GLN A 103 -3.99 -11.17 5.55
CA GLN A 103 -3.33 -12.35 5.01
C GLN A 103 -2.61 -12.03 3.69
N THR A 104 -3.23 -11.23 2.83
CA THR A 104 -2.62 -10.79 1.57
C THR A 104 -1.33 -10.01 1.81
N ILE A 105 -1.33 -9.04 2.72
CA ILE A 105 -0.14 -8.24 3.02
C ILE A 105 0.96 -9.10 3.65
N LYS A 106 0.61 -9.94 4.64
CA LYS A 106 1.57 -10.86 5.28
C LYS A 106 2.25 -11.76 4.27
N THR A 107 1.45 -12.45 3.45
CA THR A 107 1.96 -13.39 2.45
C THR A 107 2.85 -12.69 1.42
N ALA A 108 2.48 -11.48 0.98
CA ALA A 108 3.27 -10.69 0.04
C ALA A 108 4.63 -10.29 0.63
N VAL A 109 4.66 -9.81 1.88
CA VAL A 109 5.90 -9.43 2.57
C VAL A 109 6.77 -10.66 2.82
N GLU A 110 6.21 -11.76 3.31
CA GLU A 110 6.95 -13.01 3.51
C GLU A 110 7.57 -13.52 2.22
N SER A 111 6.83 -13.45 1.10
CA SER A 111 7.32 -13.82 -0.22
C SER A 111 8.47 -12.92 -0.69
N ALA A 112 8.36 -11.61 -0.53
CA ALA A 112 9.45 -10.69 -0.83
C ALA A 112 10.69 -10.98 0.02
N CYS A 113 10.52 -11.21 1.32
CA CYS A 113 11.61 -11.58 2.23
C CYS A 113 12.22 -12.95 1.90
N MET A 114 11.45 -13.91 1.38
CA MET A 114 12.00 -15.19 0.91
C MET A 114 12.92 -14.98 -0.29
N ILE A 115 12.50 -14.16 -1.26
CA ILE A 115 13.30 -13.87 -2.46
C ILE A 115 14.57 -13.10 -2.08
N LEU A 116 14.47 -12.07 -1.23
CA LEU A 116 15.61 -11.24 -0.80
C LEU A 116 16.65 -12.00 0.03
N ARG A 117 16.30 -13.15 0.62
CA ARG A 117 17.22 -14.01 1.38
C ARG A 117 18.04 -14.96 0.49
N ILE A 118 17.74 -15.03 -0.80
CA ILE A 118 18.50 -15.88 -1.73
C ILE A 118 19.76 -15.11 -2.13
N ASP A 119 20.90 -15.51 -1.57
CA ASP A 119 22.20 -14.89 -1.89
C ASP A 119 22.81 -15.43 -3.19
N ASP A 120 22.52 -16.69 -3.56
CA ASP A 120 23.07 -17.32 -4.77
C ASP A 120 22.08 -18.29 -5.43
N ILE A 121 22.09 -18.34 -6.76
CA ILE A 121 21.30 -19.28 -7.57
C ILE A 121 22.26 -20.25 -8.28
N VAL A 122 22.35 -21.48 -7.79
CA VAL A 122 23.11 -22.54 -8.47
C VAL A 122 22.22 -23.25 -9.48
N SER A 123 22.45 -23.01 -10.78
CA SER A 123 21.73 -23.67 -11.87
C SER A 123 22.41 -24.99 -12.26
N GLY A 124 21.88 -26.11 -11.77
CA GLY A 124 22.30 -27.46 -12.17
C GLY A 124 21.83 -27.84 -13.57
N SER A 125 22.36 -27.20 -14.62
CA SER A 125 22.13 -27.64 -16.01
C SER A 125 23.18 -28.66 -16.42
N LYS A 126 22.77 -29.94 -16.52
CA LYS A 126 23.60 -31.00 -17.10
C LYS A 126 23.74 -30.70 -18.60
N LYS A 127 24.93 -30.35 -19.08
CA LYS A 127 25.23 -30.25 -20.52
C LYS A 127 24.78 -31.56 -21.18
N ARG A 128 23.76 -31.48 -22.02
CA ARG A 128 23.30 -32.59 -22.86
C ARG A 128 24.44 -32.85 -23.84
N GLY A 129 25.20 -33.92 -23.59
CA GLY A 129 26.41 -34.27 -24.33
C GLY A 129 26.14 -34.38 -25.83
N HIS A 130 27.10 -33.90 -26.61
CA HIS A 130 27.20 -34.10 -28.06
C HIS A 130 27.30 -35.58 -28.42
#